data_AF-A0A8H7XT45-F1
#
_entry.id   AF-A0A8H7XT45-F1
#
_cell.length_a   1.000
_cell.length_b   1.000
_cell.length_c   1.000
_cell.angle_alpha   90.00
_cell.angle_beta   90.00
_cell.angle_gamma   90.00
#
_symmetry.space_group_name_H-M   'P 1'
#
loop_
_entity.id
_entity.type
_entity.pdbx_description
1 polymer ?
#
loop_
_entity_poly.entity_id
_entity_poly.type
_entity_poly.pdbx_seq_one_letter_code
_entity_poly.pdbx_strand_id
1 'polypeptide(L)'
;MTLDLSFGVTLSLDVVLTVVHVIAITLTAFRVYYRAVTQRYWWDDFVATMALVGDCVYLSALWFEYAKPNSVLQEHKVLVARYWLGLMLFLLVEWMTRISLALAIARIFPPQQPTRRFAVGLALLSTAFCLAILTEAAVICAHQPALVSGPEAACQWPDSLRTLIVVANISSDSLLIATPLYKLWRVRLPRKQRRLILCGFTASALTTSATVACAVFLFAPESLEPGKTILRGKLSYFETGISLIACNLLVVMAYFYSVFHRGEDTELLEYTSETCETRSVGTISHSNHMPSSVATPYTLTEITDQSTLEDIGCTGGSVLTSGRSTSEHRTDFSRSTH
;
A
#
# COMPACT_ATOMS: atom_id res chain seq x y z
N MET A 1 7.65 -19.71 -37.26
CA MET A 1 8.43 -20.50 -36.29
C MET A 1 7.53 -20.64 -35.08
N THR A 2 6.87 -21.78 -34.94
CA THR A 2 5.91 -22.01 -33.84
C THR A 2 6.69 -22.23 -32.55
N LEU A 3 6.24 -21.61 -31.46
CA LEU A 3 6.83 -21.75 -30.14
C LEU A 3 5.98 -22.74 -29.34
N ASP A 4 6.43 -23.99 -29.22
CA ASP A 4 5.76 -25.00 -28.41
C ASP A 4 6.55 -25.21 -27.10
N LEU A 5 5.92 -24.89 -25.96
CA LEU A 5 6.47 -25.21 -24.65
C LEU A 5 6.15 -26.66 -24.32
N SER A 6 7.16 -27.41 -23.88
CA SER A 6 6.92 -28.76 -23.36
C SER A 6 6.15 -28.70 -22.04
N PHE A 7 5.33 -29.71 -21.78
CA PHE A 7 4.56 -29.83 -20.53
C PHE A 7 5.44 -29.67 -19.28
N GLY A 8 6.65 -30.24 -19.29
CA GLY A 8 7.59 -30.12 -18.18
C GLY A 8 8.06 -28.68 -17.92
N VAL A 9 8.22 -27.86 -18.97
CA VAL A 9 8.57 -26.44 -18.82
C VAL A 9 7.40 -25.66 -18.25
N THR A 10 6.18 -25.86 -18.76
CA THR A 10 4.98 -25.20 -18.24
C THR A 10 4.75 -25.51 -16.76
N LEU A 11 4.89 -26.77 -16.36
CA LEU A 11 4.78 -27.19 -14.97
C LEU A 11 5.85 -26.54 -14.09
N SER A 12 7.10 -26.50 -14.58
CA SER A 12 8.20 -25.86 -13.84
C SER A 12 7.95 -24.37 -13.62
N LEU A 13 7.42 -23.67 -14.63
CA LEU A 13 7.02 -22.27 -14.51
C LEU A 13 5.91 -22.10 -13.47
N ASP A 14 4.90 -22.96 -13.47
CA ASP A 14 3.78 -22.88 -12.51
C ASP A 14 4.20 -23.09 -11.06
N VAL A 15 5.17 -23.98 -10.83
CA VAL A 15 5.80 -24.16 -9.51
C VAL A 15 6.54 -22.89 -9.09
N VAL A 16 7.35 -22.31 -9.99
CA VAL A 16 8.08 -21.05 -9.71
C VAL A 16 7.10 -19.92 -9.40
N LEU A 17 6.04 -19.76 -10.20
CA LEU A 17 4.99 -18.77 -9.98
C LEU A 17 4.33 -18.97 -8.61
N THR A 18 4.01 -20.20 -8.25
CA THR A 18 3.43 -20.51 -6.94
C THR A 18 4.34 -20.10 -5.80
N VAL A 19 5.65 -20.35 -5.90
CA VAL A 19 6.63 -19.90 -4.89
C VAL A 19 6.65 -18.37 -4.78
N VAL A 20 6.65 -17.66 -5.91
CA VAL A 20 6.62 -16.18 -5.94
C VAL A 20 5.36 -15.66 -5.25
N HIS A 21 4.19 -16.22 -5.55
CA HIS A 21 2.92 -15.82 -4.93
C HIS A 21 2.87 -16.18 -3.44
N VAL A 22 3.39 -17.34 -3.01
CA VAL A 22 3.45 -17.69 -1.58
C VAL A 22 4.33 -16.70 -0.81
N ILE A 23 5.45 -16.27 -1.37
CA ILE A 23 6.29 -15.21 -0.80
C ILE A 23 5.48 -13.90 -0.71
N ALA A 24 4.82 -13.50 -1.80
CA ALA A 24 3.99 -12.29 -1.86
C ALA A 24 2.87 -12.29 -0.80
N ILE A 25 2.14 -13.40 -0.69
CA ILE A 25 1.08 -13.65 0.30
C ILE A 25 1.65 -13.53 1.72
N THR A 26 2.77 -14.18 1.99
CA THR A 26 3.40 -14.17 3.32
C THR A 26 3.85 -12.75 3.71
N LEU A 27 4.46 -12.00 2.79
CA LEU A 27 4.87 -10.61 3.02
C LEU A 27 3.66 -9.70 3.25
N THR A 28 2.57 -9.91 2.52
CA THR A 28 1.33 -9.13 2.69
C THR A 28 0.66 -9.44 4.03
N ALA A 29 0.55 -10.73 4.39
CA ALA A 29 0.01 -11.16 5.67
C ALA A 29 0.86 -10.61 6.85
N PHE A 30 2.19 -10.68 6.74
CA PHE A 30 3.09 -10.09 7.72
C PHE A 30 2.87 -8.58 7.88
N ARG A 31 2.76 -7.84 6.77
CA ARG A 31 2.44 -6.40 6.78
C ARG A 31 1.14 -6.12 7.53
N VAL A 32 0.06 -6.85 7.20
CA VAL A 32 -1.25 -6.66 7.80
C VAL A 32 -1.20 -6.98 9.29
N TYR A 33 -0.62 -8.14 9.67
CA TYR A 33 -0.46 -8.55 11.06
C TYR A 33 0.35 -7.53 11.87
N TYR A 34 1.51 -7.10 11.38
CA TYR A 34 2.36 -6.15 12.09
C TYR A 34 1.63 -4.83 12.35
N ARG A 35 0.91 -4.31 11.35
CA ARG A 35 0.17 -3.04 11.48
C ARG A 35 -1.09 -3.18 12.31
N ALA A 36 -1.71 -4.36 12.29
CA ALA A 36 -2.81 -4.73 13.16
C ALA A 36 -2.41 -4.66 14.63
N VAL A 37 -1.28 -5.31 14.97
CA VAL A 37 -0.74 -5.32 16.32
C VAL A 37 -0.35 -3.91 16.77
N THR A 38 0.22 -3.10 15.86
CA THR A 38 0.65 -1.73 16.19
C THR A 38 -0.52 -0.72 16.28
N GLN A 39 -1.79 -1.15 16.08
CA GLN A 39 -2.98 -0.30 16.11
C GLN A 39 -2.94 0.90 15.13
N ARG A 40 -2.28 0.73 13.97
CA ARG A 40 -2.18 1.81 12.97
C ARG A 40 -2.76 1.41 11.62
N TYR A 41 -4.00 0.90 11.64
CA TYR A 41 -4.78 0.57 10.45
C TYR A 41 -5.10 1.81 9.63
N TRP A 42 -4.76 1.76 8.34
CA TRP A 42 -5.05 2.81 7.37
C TRP A 42 -5.70 2.23 6.12
N TRP A 43 -6.29 3.08 5.28
CA TRP A 43 -6.88 2.70 3.97
C TRP A 43 -5.94 1.87 3.09
N ASP A 44 -4.64 2.14 3.18
CA ASP A 44 -3.57 1.37 2.54
C ASP A 44 -3.61 -0.13 2.88
N ASP A 45 -3.85 -0.47 4.16
CA ASP A 45 -3.87 -1.85 4.64
C ASP A 45 -5.12 -2.60 4.18
N PHE A 46 -6.25 -1.88 4.08
CA PHE A 46 -7.49 -2.42 3.52
C PHE A 46 -7.31 -2.79 2.04
N VAL A 47 -6.74 -1.89 1.26
CA VAL A 47 -6.47 -2.12 -0.17
C VAL A 47 -5.48 -3.28 -0.37
N ALA A 48 -4.42 -3.35 0.44
CA ALA A 48 -3.47 -4.46 0.39
C ALA A 48 -4.13 -5.81 0.76
N THR A 49 -5.07 -5.82 1.72
CA THR A 49 -5.82 -7.02 2.09
C THR A 49 -6.76 -7.47 0.97
N MET A 50 -7.40 -6.53 0.27
CA MET A 50 -8.20 -6.86 -0.93
C MET A 50 -7.32 -7.48 -2.03
N ALA A 51 -6.13 -6.92 -2.27
CA ALA A 51 -5.17 -7.46 -3.21
C ALA A 51 -4.73 -8.89 -2.82
N LEU A 52 -4.49 -9.14 -1.53
CA LEU A 52 -4.16 -10.47 -1.01
C LEU A 52 -5.26 -11.50 -1.27
N VAL A 53 -6.51 -11.16 -0.97
CA VAL A 53 -7.65 -12.06 -1.22
C VAL A 53 -7.80 -12.35 -2.71
N GLY A 54 -7.68 -11.32 -3.54
CA GLY A 54 -7.69 -11.46 -5.00
C GLY A 54 -6.58 -12.38 -5.50
N ASP A 55 -5.36 -12.24 -4.97
CA ASP A 55 -4.20 -13.04 -5.33
C ASP A 55 -4.36 -14.53 -4.95
N CYS A 56 -4.92 -14.82 -3.79
CA CYS A 56 -5.22 -16.21 -3.39
C CYS A 56 -6.17 -16.90 -4.38
N VAL A 57 -7.21 -16.19 -4.83
CA VAL A 57 -8.15 -16.70 -5.84
C VAL A 57 -7.47 -16.81 -7.20
N TYR A 58 -6.63 -15.84 -7.56
CA TYR A 58 -5.89 -15.83 -8.81
C TYR A 58 -4.91 -17.00 -8.89
N LEU A 59 -4.11 -17.23 -7.84
CA LEU A 59 -3.21 -18.37 -7.72
C LEU A 59 -3.96 -19.71 -7.78
N SER A 60 -5.16 -19.79 -7.20
CA SER A 60 -5.98 -21.00 -7.31
C SER A 60 -6.39 -21.29 -8.75
N ALA A 61 -6.67 -20.24 -9.55
CA ALA A 61 -7.02 -20.37 -10.96
C ALA A 61 -5.86 -20.89 -11.83
N LEU A 62 -4.60 -20.70 -11.41
CA LEU A 62 -3.43 -21.27 -12.08
C LEU A 62 -3.50 -22.81 -12.09
N TRP A 63 -3.79 -23.40 -10.93
CA TRP A 63 -3.75 -24.85 -10.75
C TRP A 63 -4.95 -25.59 -11.32
N PHE A 64 -6.06 -24.89 -11.61
CA PHE A 64 -7.23 -25.49 -12.26
C PHE A 64 -6.94 -26.04 -13.66
N GLU A 65 -5.80 -25.70 -14.28
CA GLU A 65 -5.42 -26.22 -15.60
C GLU A 65 -5.13 -27.72 -15.57
N TYR A 66 -4.69 -28.22 -14.42
CA TYR A 66 -4.33 -29.61 -14.21
C TYR A 66 -5.52 -30.48 -13.75
N ALA A 67 -6.74 -29.94 -13.76
CA ALA A 67 -7.94 -30.71 -13.47
C ALA A 67 -8.12 -31.85 -14.49
N LYS A 68 -8.63 -33.00 -14.04
CA LYS A 68 -8.76 -34.21 -14.86
C LYS A 68 -9.48 -33.93 -16.19
N PRO A 69 -8.99 -34.51 -17.32
CA PRO A 69 -9.74 -34.48 -18.58
C PRO A 69 -11.11 -35.13 -18.35
N ASN A 70 -12.18 -34.48 -18.83
CA ASN A 70 -13.60 -34.84 -18.62
C ASN A 70 -14.21 -34.48 -17.25
N SER A 71 -13.55 -33.65 -16.43
CA SER A 71 -14.21 -33.06 -15.25
C SER A 71 -15.12 -31.89 -15.65
N VAL A 72 -16.10 -31.56 -14.80
CA VAL A 72 -16.98 -30.38 -14.97
C VAL A 72 -16.16 -29.08 -15.14
N LEU A 73 -14.93 -29.06 -14.62
CA LEU A 73 -13.99 -27.94 -14.75
C LEU A 73 -13.48 -27.69 -16.17
N GLN A 74 -13.65 -28.68 -17.08
CA GLN A 74 -13.26 -28.60 -18.49
C GLN A 74 -14.46 -28.30 -19.40
N GLU A 75 -15.65 -28.02 -18.85
CA GLU A 75 -16.76 -27.51 -19.65
C GLU A 75 -16.46 -26.12 -20.18
N HIS A 76 -16.79 -25.86 -21.45
CA HIS A 76 -16.49 -24.58 -22.12
C HIS A 76 -16.94 -23.35 -21.30
N LYS A 77 -18.12 -23.41 -20.66
CA LYS A 77 -18.62 -22.35 -19.79
C LYS A 77 -17.69 -22.06 -18.60
N VAL A 78 -17.10 -23.10 -18.01
CA VAL A 78 -16.17 -22.98 -16.88
C VAL A 78 -14.82 -22.44 -17.34
N LEU A 79 -14.32 -22.84 -18.51
CA LEU A 79 -13.12 -22.24 -19.09
C LEU A 79 -13.29 -20.73 -19.33
N VAL A 80 -14.43 -20.32 -19.88
CA VAL A 80 -14.77 -18.90 -20.08
C VAL A 80 -14.83 -18.17 -18.74
N ALA A 81 -15.54 -18.73 -17.75
CA ALA A 81 -15.63 -18.14 -16.41
C ALA A 81 -14.25 -18.02 -15.74
N ARG A 82 -13.39 -19.02 -15.86
CA ARG A 82 -12.02 -19.00 -15.36
C ARG A 82 -11.19 -17.93 -16.05
N TYR A 83 -11.28 -17.81 -17.38
CA TYR A 83 -10.58 -16.77 -18.12
C TYR A 83 -11.00 -15.37 -17.64
N TRP A 84 -12.30 -15.14 -17.51
CA TRP A 84 -12.86 -13.89 -16.98
C TRP A 84 -12.39 -13.58 -15.56
N LEU A 85 -12.47 -14.57 -14.68
CA LEU A 85 -12.04 -14.44 -13.30
C LEU A 85 -10.55 -14.12 -13.24
N GLY A 86 -9.72 -14.82 -14.01
CA GLY A 86 -8.28 -14.58 -14.09
C GLY A 86 -7.96 -13.18 -14.61
N LEU A 87 -8.63 -12.73 -15.68
CA LEU A 87 -8.45 -11.39 -16.25
C LEU A 87 -8.83 -10.29 -15.24
N MET A 88 -9.99 -10.42 -14.60
CA MET A 88 -10.47 -9.41 -13.66
C MET A 88 -9.63 -9.35 -12.40
N LEU A 89 -9.22 -10.50 -11.87
CA LEU A 89 -8.36 -10.57 -10.70
C LEU A 89 -6.97 -10.02 -11.00
N PHE A 90 -6.39 -10.37 -12.16
CA PHE A 90 -5.12 -9.80 -12.61
C PHE A 90 -5.16 -8.27 -12.59
N LEU A 91 -6.11 -7.67 -13.32
CA LEU A 91 -6.25 -6.22 -13.38
C LEU A 91 -6.53 -5.61 -12.00
N LEU A 92 -7.41 -6.22 -11.22
CA LEU A 92 -7.77 -5.71 -9.90
C LEU A 92 -6.57 -5.71 -8.95
N VAL A 93 -5.87 -6.83 -8.79
CA VAL A 93 -4.74 -6.96 -7.87
C VAL A 93 -3.62 -5.99 -8.27
N GLU A 94 -3.33 -5.91 -9.56
CA GLU A 94 -2.29 -5.05 -10.15
C GLU A 94 -2.57 -3.55 -9.95
N TRP A 95 -3.83 -3.11 -10.00
CA TRP A 95 -4.19 -1.74 -9.67
C TRP A 95 -4.26 -1.49 -8.16
N MET A 96 -4.71 -2.46 -7.36
CA MET A 96 -4.76 -2.35 -5.90
C MET A 96 -3.37 -2.21 -5.30
N THR A 97 -2.35 -2.90 -5.83
CA THR A 97 -0.96 -2.73 -5.36
C THR A 97 -0.44 -1.31 -5.59
N ARG A 98 -0.76 -0.68 -6.73
CA ARG A 98 -0.41 0.72 -7.03
C ARG A 98 -1.13 1.71 -6.13
N ILE A 99 -2.43 1.51 -5.90
CA ILE A 99 -3.22 2.34 -4.98
C ILE A 99 -2.63 2.24 -3.57
N SER A 100 -2.32 1.03 -3.11
CA SER A 100 -1.63 0.81 -1.83
C SER A 100 -0.27 1.53 -1.79
N LEU A 101 0.54 1.43 -2.85
CA LEU A 101 1.83 2.15 -2.89
C LEU A 101 1.66 3.67 -2.80
N ALA A 102 0.69 4.24 -3.54
CA ALA A 102 0.37 5.66 -3.48
C ALA A 102 -0.08 6.11 -2.08
N LEU A 103 -0.94 5.32 -1.42
CA LEU A 103 -1.39 5.59 -0.06
C LEU A 103 -0.28 5.42 0.98
N ALA A 104 0.61 4.45 0.79
CA ALA A 104 1.81 4.28 1.62
C ALA A 104 2.72 5.50 1.51
N ILE A 105 2.92 6.05 0.31
CA ILE A 105 3.63 7.32 0.10
C ILE A 105 2.92 8.47 0.81
N ALA A 106 1.60 8.58 0.66
CA ALA A 106 0.81 9.63 1.31
C ALA A 106 0.95 9.62 2.83
N ARG A 107 1.06 8.43 3.44
CA ARG A 107 1.23 8.25 4.89
C ARG A 107 2.61 8.68 5.41
N ILE A 108 3.65 8.59 4.59
CA ILE A 108 5.02 8.99 4.98
C ILE A 108 5.13 10.50 5.18
N PHE A 109 4.35 11.28 4.43
CA PHE A 109 4.39 12.73 4.50
C PHE A 109 3.34 13.29 5.49
N PRO A 110 3.68 14.32 6.29
CA PRO A 110 2.74 14.93 7.22
C PRO A 110 1.58 15.64 6.50
N PRO A 111 0.41 15.81 7.15
CA PRO A 111 -0.83 16.38 6.56
C PRO A 111 -0.65 17.74 5.89
N GLN A 112 0.30 18.55 6.37
CA GLN A 112 0.49 19.93 5.93
C GLN A 112 1.31 20.04 4.63
N GLN A 113 1.93 18.95 4.16
CA GLN A 113 2.77 19.01 2.96
C GLN A 113 1.97 18.77 1.66
N PRO A 114 2.23 19.56 0.60
CA PRO A 114 1.54 19.41 -0.68
C PRO A 114 1.72 18.03 -1.32
N THR A 115 2.82 17.34 -1.01
CA THR A 115 3.12 16.00 -1.53
C THR A 115 2.17 14.92 -1.03
N ARG A 116 1.63 15.07 0.19
CA ARG A 116 0.60 14.14 0.65
C ARG A 116 -0.67 14.28 -0.17
N ARG A 117 -1.10 15.51 -0.48
CA ARG A 117 -2.26 15.76 -1.36
C ARG A 117 -2.03 15.20 -2.76
N PHE A 118 -0.82 15.36 -3.29
CA PHE A 118 -0.43 14.77 -4.58
C PHE A 118 -0.50 13.23 -4.56
N ALA A 119 0.05 12.58 -3.53
CA ALA A 119 0.03 11.12 -3.41
C ALA A 119 -1.40 10.55 -3.23
N VAL A 120 -2.27 11.25 -2.49
CA VAL A 120 -3.71 10.90 -2.43
C VAL A 120 -4.37 11.10 -3.79
N GLY A 121 -4.06 12.19 -4.49
CA GLY A 121 -4.54 12.42 -5.86
C GLY A 121 -4.09 11.32 -6.82
N LEU A 122 -2.87 10.81 -6.68
CA LEU A 122 -2.36 9.68 -7.44
C LEU A 122 -3.13 8.39 -7.13
N ALA A 123 -3.42 8.12 -5.86
CA ALA A 123 -4.25 6.97 -5.48
C ALA A 123 -5.66 7.05 -6.10
N LEU A 124 -6.29 8.23 -6.08
CA LEU A 124 -7.59 8.45 -6.71
C LEU A 124 -7.53 8.28 -8.24
N LEU A 125 -6.47 8.78 -8.87
CA LEU A 125 -6.23 8.61 -10.30
C LEU A 125 -6.04 7.14 -10.67
N SER A 126 -5.25 6.38 -9.90
CA SER A 126 -5.07 4.93 -10.09
C SER A 126 -6.39 4.18 -9.91
N THR A 127 -7.24 4.56 -8.95
CA THR A 127 -8.59 3.99 -8.80
C THR A 127 -9.46 4.28 -10.03
N ALA A 128 -9.42 5.50 -10.57
CA ALA A 128 -10.18 5.84 -11.77
C ALA A 128 -9.72 5.03 -12.99
N PHE A 129 -8.40 4.87 -13.19
CA PHE A 129 -7.86 4.02 -14.24
C PHE A 129 -8.23 2.56 -14.06
N CYS A 130 -8.18 2.04 -12.83
CA CYS A 130 -8.61 0.69 -12.50
C CYS A 130 -10.05 0.44 -12.95
N LEU A 131 -10.99 1.31 -12.55
CA LEU A 131 -12.39 1.17 -12.92
C LEU A 131 -12.59 1.28 -14.44
N ALA A 132 -11.98 2.26 -15.09
CA ALA A 132 -12.08 2.44 -16.53
C ALA A 132 -11.58 1.20 -17.30
N ILE A 133 -10.40 0.69 -16.95
CA ILE A 133 -9.81 -0.48 -17.61
C ILE A 133 -10.63 -1.75 -17.35
N LEU A 134 -11.11 -1.96 -16.11
CA LEU A 134 -11.99 -3.09 -15.80
C LEU A 134 -13.27 -3.02 -16.62
N THR A 135 -13.90 -1.84 -16.73
CA THR A 135 -15.12 -1.68 -17.52
C THR A 135 -14.89 -1.88 -19.01
N GLU A 136 -13.81 -1.32 -19.57
CA GLU A 136 -13.49 -1.47 -20.99
C GLU A 136 -13.15 -2.92 -21.33
N ALA A 137 -12.31 -3.57 -20.51
CA ALA A 137 -12.01 -4.99 -20.66
C ALA A 137 -13.27 -5.85 -20.56
N ALA A 138 -14.18 -5.50 -19.64
CA ALA A 138 -15.46 -6.20 -19.50
C ALA A 138 -16.37 -6.01 -20.71
N VAL A 139 -16.56 -4.78 -21.17
CA VAL A 139 -17.45 -4.50 -22.30
C VAL A 139 -16.91 -5.16 -23.57
N ILE A 140 -15.62 -5.01 -23.86
CA ILE A 140 -14.99 -5.58 -25.05
C ILE A 140 -15.06 -7.10 -25.04
N CYS A 141 -14.67 -7.75 -23.94
CA CYS A 141 -14.65 -9.21 -23.88
C CYS A 141 -16.04 -9.82 -23.81
N ALA A 142 -17.04 -9.13 -23.26
CA ALA A 142 -18.42 -9.62 -23.23
C ALA A 142 -19.06 -9.63 -24.63
N HIS A 143 -18.67 -8.70 -25.51
CA HIS A 143 -19.21 -8.60 -26.87
C HIS A 143 -18.49 -9.47 -27.90
N GLN A 144 -17.41 -10.16 -27.53
CA GLN A 144 -16.64 -10.97 -28.47
C GLN A 144 -17.24 -12.38 -28.66
N PRO A 145 -17.69 -12.75 -29.88
CA PRO A 145 -18.24 -14.07 -30.14
C PRO A 145 -17.20 -15.19 -30.03
N ALA A 146 -15.91 -14.87 -30.21
CA ALA A 146 -14.79 -15.79 -30.03
C ALA A 146 -14.72 -16.37 -28.61
N LEU A 147 -15.21 -15.63 -27.61
CA LEU A 147 -15.23 -16.10 -26.23
C LEU A 147 -16.37 -17.09 -25.96
N VAL A 148 -17.45 -17.05 -26.74
CA VAL A 148 -18.66 -17.87 -26.54
C VAL A 148 -18.65 -19.13 -27.40
N SER A 149 -18.02 -19.05 -28.58
CA SER A 149 -18.09 -20.10 -29.61
C SER A 149 -16.72 -20.50 -30.16
N GLY A 150 -15.64 -19.87 -29.70
CA GLY A 150 -14.30 -20.15 -30.19
C GLY A 150 -13.70 -21.45 -29.63
N PRO A 151 -12.76 -22.09 -30.35
CA PRO A 151 -12.04 -23.27 -29.86
C PRO A 151 -11.13 -22.92 -28.67
N GLU A 152 -10.71 -21.67 -28.56
CA GLU A 152 -9.90 -21.15 -27.45
C GLU A 152 -10.77 -20.16 -26.67
N ALA A 153 -11.09 -20.47 -25.41
CA ALA A 153 -11.90 -19.63 -24.53
C ALA A 153 -11.14 -18.37 -24.05
N ALA A 154 -10.66 -17.56 -25.00
CA ALA A 154 -9.82 -16.40 -24.78
C ALA A 154 -10.34 -15.18 -25.55
N CYS A 155 -10.35 -14.03 -24.88
CA CYS A 155 -10.68 -12.75 -25.50
C CYS A 155 -9.45 -12.16 -26.21
N GLN A 156 -9.61 -11.80 -27.49
CA GLN A 156 -8.57 -11.15 -28.27
C GLN A 156 -8.65 -9.64 -28.03
N TRP A 157 -7.69 -9.09 -27.29
CA TRP A 157 -7.74 -7.66 -26.96
C TRP A 157 -7.47 -6.83 -28.22
N PRO A 158 -8.30 -5.82 -28.53
CA PRO A 158 -8.01 -4.87 -29.60
C PRO A 158 -6.78 -4.04 -29.23
N ASP A 159 -6.07 -3.53 -30.25
CA ASP A 159 -4.84 -2.75 -30.05
C ASP A 159 -5.08 -1.47 -29.23
N SER A 160 -6.28 -0.90 -29.29
CA SER A 160 -6.70 0.24 -28.46
C SER A 160 -6.66 -0.10 -26.96
N LEU A 161 -7.22 -1.24 -26.56
CA LEU A 161 -7.22 -1.70 -25.16
C LEU A 161 -5.81 -2.05 -24.70
N ARG A 162 -5.03 -2.75 -25.54
CA ARG A 162 -3.62 -3.07 -25.24
C ARG A 162 -2.80 -1.81 -24.98
N THR A 163 -2.93 -0.82 -25.87
CA THR A 163 -2.24 0.46 -25.75
C THR A 163 -2.68 1.23 -24.52
N LEU A 164 -3.99 1.28 -24.24
CA LEU A 164 -4.53 1.96 -23.06
C LEU A 164 -3.96 1.37 -21.76
N ILE A 165 -3.98 0.05 -21.61
CA ILE A 165 -3.46 -0.64 -20.41
C ILE A 165 -1.97 -0.34 -20.22
N VAL A 166 -1.17 -0.49 -21.28
CA VAL A 166 0.29 -0.27 -21.20
C VAL A 166 0.62 1.19 -20.87
N VAL A 167 -0.06 2.16 -21.50
CA VAL A 167 0.15 3.59 -21.21
C VAL A 167 -0.29 3.93 -19.78
N ALA A 168 -1.43 3.41 -19.33
CA ALA A 168 -1.91 3.62 -17.96
C ALA A 168 -0.93 3.03 -16.92
N ASN A 169 -0.41 1.83 -17.15
CA ASN A 169 0.57 1.19 -16.27
C ASN A 169 1.88 1.99 -16.21
N ILE A 170 2.46 2.34 -17.36
CA ILE A 170 3.72 3.10 -17.43
C ILE A 170 3.55 4.48 -16.79
N SER A 171 2.44 5.18 -17.08
CA SER A 171 2.19 6.50 -16.51
C SER A 171 2.01 6.45 -14.99
N SER A 172 1.25 5.48 -14.47
CA SER A 172 1.06 5.30 -13.03
C SER A 172 2.38 5.00 -12.33
N ASP A 173 3.18 4.07 -12.86
CA ASP A 173 4.49 3.73 -12.29
C ASP A 173 5.47 4.91 -12.35
N SER A 174 5.49 5.65 -13.46
CA SER A 174 6.33 6.85 -13.62
C SER A 174 5.98 7.92 -12.59
N LEU A 175 4.71 8.14 -12.31
CA LEU A 175 4.25 9.09 -11.29
C LEU A 175 4.63 8.62 -9.87
N LEU A 176 4.51 7.32 -9.60
CA LEU A 176 4.93 6.70 -8.33
C LEU A 176 6.44 6.81 -8.11
N ILE A 177 7.24 6.70 -9.17
CA ILE A 177 8.71 6.86 -9.18
C ILE A 177 9.11 8.33 -9.03
N ALA A 178 8.47 9.22 -9.78
CA ALA A 178 8.80 10.63 -9.83
C ALA A 178 8.53 11.33 -8.50
N THR A 179 7.47 10.93 -7.78
CA THR A 179 7.07 11.54 -6.50
C THR A 179 8.18 11.53 -5.44
N PRO A 180 8.75 10.37 -5.06
CA PRO A 180 9.81 10.31 -4.07
C PRO A 180 11.15 10.85 -4.62
N LEU A 181 11.44 10.69 -5.91
CA LEU A 181 12.66 11.24 -6.54
C LEU A 181 12.69 12.76 -6.53
N TYR A 182 11.59 13.41 -6.94
CA TYR A 182 11.47 14.86 -6.92
C TYR A 182 11.74 15.42 -5.52
N LYS A 183 11.23 14.74 -4.50
CA LYS A 183 11.47 15.12 -3.11
C LYS A 183 12.91 14.93 -2.67
N LEU A 184 13.55 13.84 -3.07
CA LEU A 184 14.95 13.58 -2.76
C LEU A 184 15.87 14.64 -3.37
N TRP A 185 15.54 15.15 -4.57
CA TRP A 185 16.33 16.17 -5.26
C TRP A 185 16.16 17.57 -4.67
N ARG A 186 14.95 17.93 -4.25
CA ARG A 186 14.66 19.29 -3.74
C ARG A 186 15.01 19.50 -2.26
N VAL A 187 15.07 18.45 -1.44
CA VAL A 187 15.17 18.58 0.02
C VAL A 187 16.28 17.67 0.57
N ARG A 188 17.15 18.22 1.42
CA ARG A 188 18.12 17.44 2.21
C ARG A 188 17.37 16.68 3.31
N LEU A 189 16.88 15.48 2.97
CA LEU A 189 16.12 14.64 3.90
C LEU A 189 17.05 13.86 4.85
N PRO A 190 16.64 13.63 6.11
CA PRO A 190 17.32 12.73 7.03
C PRO A 190 17.51 11.32 6.45
N ARG A 191 18.60 10.63 6.83
CA ARG A 191 18.98 9.30 6.31
C ARG A 191 17.84 8.27 6.34
N LYS A 192 16.99 8.30 7.39
CA LYS A 192 15.83 7.41 7.57
C LYS A 192 14.80 7.58 6.43
N GLN A 193 14.46 8.82 6.06
CA GLN A 193 13.50 9.11 4.99
C GLN A 193 14.08 8.82 3.60
N ARG A 194 15.38 9.07 3.41
CA ARG A 194 16.08 8.78 2.15
C ARG A 194 16.04 7.30 1.77
N ARG A 195 16.21 6.39 2.73
CA ARG A 195 16.17 4.94 2.42
C ARG A 195 14.76 4.46 2.06
N LEU A 196 13.73 4.97 2.73
CA LEU A 196 12.35 4.60 2.42
C LEU A 196 11.96 5.04 0.99
N ILE A 197 12.40 6.23 0.59
CA ILE A 197 12.30 6.73 -0.79
C ILE A 197 13.03 5.82 -1.77
N LEU A 198 14.26 5.39 -1.45
CA LEU A 198 15.03 4.50 -2.30
C LEU A 198 14.36 3.13 -2.44
N CYS A 199 13.81 2.57 -1.37
CA CYS A 199 13.05 1.32 -1.42
C CYS A 199 11.79 1.45 -2.29
N GLY A 200 11.08 2.59 -2.21
CA GLY A 200 9.92 2.86 -3.05
C GLY A 200 10.30 2.96 -4.53
N PHE A 201 11.41 3.65 -4.81
CA PHE A 201 11.99 3.72 -6.14
C PHE A 201 12.34 2.34 -6.70
N THR A 202 13.02 1.48 -5.93
CA THR A 202 13.35 0.12 -6.37
C THR A 202 12.13 -0.75 -6.57
N ALA A 203 11.11 -0.61 -5.71
CA ALA A 203 9.85 -1.33 -5.84
C ALA A 203 9.15 -0.96 -7.14
N SER A 204 8.98 0.33 -7.43
CA SER A 204 8.35 0.77 -8.67
C SER A 204 9.19 0.46 -9.91
N ALA A 205 10.52 0.54 -9.84
CA ALA A 205 11.38 0.13 -10.96
C ALA A 205 11.23 -1.37 -11.28
N LEU A 206 11.05 -2.21 -10.25
CA LEU A 206 10.81 -3.63 -10.39
C LEU A 206 9.43 -3.94 -10.99
N THR A 207 8.38 -3.20 -10.62
CA THR A 207 7.06 -3.37 -11.24
C THR A 207 7.07 -2.91 -12.69
N THR A 208 7.75 -1.79 -12.99
CA THR A 208 7.86 -1.30 -14.37
C THR A 208 8.64 -2.27 -15.27
N SER A 209 9.70 -2.91 -14.78
CA SER A 209 10.42 -3.90 -15.59
C SER A 209 9.56 -5.13 -15.88
N ALA A 210 8.74 -5.57 -14.92
CA ALA A 210 7.78 -6.66 -15.13
C ALA A 210 6.68 -6.26 -16.13
N THR A 211 6.12 -5.06 -16.02
CA THR A 211 5.07 -4.58 -16.94
C THR A 211 5.59 -4.41 -18.37
N VAL A 212 6.84 -3.94 -18.53
CA VAL A 212 7.51 -3.86 -19.84
C VAL A 212 7.72 -5.26 -20.43
N ALA A 213 8.14 -6.23 -19.63
CA ALA A 213 8.26 -7.62 -20.09
C ALA A 213 6.91 -8.15 -20.58
N CYS A 214 5.83 -7.95 -19.82
CA CYS A 214 4.47 -8.32 -20.23
C CYS A 214 4.04 -7.61 -21.51
N ALA A 215 4.34 -6.33 -21.65
CA ALA A 215 4.00 -5.54 -22.84
C ALA A 215 4.72 -6.06 -24.10
N VAL A 216 5.99 -6.45 -23.99
CA VAL A 216 6.73 -7.03 -25.13
C VAL A 216 6.03 -8.27 -25.68
N PHE A 217 5.58 -9.18 -24.80
CA PHE A 217 4.84 -10.37 -25.22
C PHE A 217 3.40 -10.07 -25.64
N LEU A 218 2.80 -8.99 -25.14
CA LEU A 218 1.47 -8.53 -25.55
C LEU A 218 1.47 -8.06 -27.02
N PHE A 219 2.53 -7.39 -27.46
CA PHE A 219 2.70 -6.89 -28.84
C PHE A 219 3.50 -7.84 -29.75
N ALA A 220 3.88 -9.02 -29.27
CA ALA A 220 4.59 -10.00 -30.09
C ALA A 220 3.75 -10.44 -31.31
N PRO A 221 4.39 -10.77 -32.46
CA PRO A 221 3.68 -11.15 -33.69
C PRO A 221 2.90 -12.47 -33.53
N GLU A 222 1.83 -12.62 -34.32
CA GLU A 222 0.95 -13.81 -34.32
C GLU A 222 1.66 -15.10 -34.76
N SER A 223 2.82 -14.98 -35.40
CA SER A 223 3.64 -16.11 -35.85
C SER A 223 4.21 -16.98 -34.72
N LEU A 224 4.07 -16.54 -33.46
CA LEU A 224 4.52 -17.22 -32.24
C LEU A 224 3.39 -17.94 -31.47
N GLU A 225 2.15 -17.93 -31.98
CA GLU A 225 1.08 -18.77 -31.42
C GLU A 225 1.41 -20.27 -31.63
N PRO A 226 1.01 -21.16 -30.70
CA PRO A 226 0.20 -20.93 -29.49
C PRO A 226 1.01 -20.53 -28.23
N GLY A 227 2.34 -20.65 -28.28
CA GLY A 227 3.19 -20.41 -27.10
C GLY A 227 3.14 -18.99 -26.56
N LYS A 228 2.86 -18.00 -27.42
CA LYS A 228 2.64 -16.61 -27.00
C LYS A 228 1.51 -16.46 -25.99
N THR A 229 0.35 -17.07 -26.23
CA THR A 229 -0.81 -16.94 -25.34
C THR A 229 -0.55 -17.57 -23.96
N ILE A 230 0.10 -18.74 -23.94
CA ILE A 230 0.51 -19.42 -22.71
C ILE A 230 1.51 -18.54 -21.94
N LEU A 231 2.57 -18.10 -22.62
CA LEU A 231 3.63 -17.31 -22.00
C LEU A 231 3.10 -15.97 -21.48
N ARG A 232 2.21 -15.31 -22.22
CA ARG A 232 1.49 -14.10 -21.77
C ARG A 232 0.76 -14.37 -20.45
N GLY A 233 0.00 -15.46 -20.38
CA GLY A 233 -0.70 -15.84 -19.16
C GLY A 233 0.26 -16.02 -17.98
N LYS A 234 1.36 -16.76 -18.17
CA LYS A 234 2.38 -16.97 -17.12
C LYS A 234 3.08 -15.67 -16.71
N LEU A 235 3.34 -14.77 -17.66
CA LEU A 235 3.92 -13.46 -17.39
C LEU A 235 2.98 -12.57 -16.57
N SER A 236 1.67 -12.62 -16.79
CA SER A 236 0.68 -11.89 -15.98
C SER A 236 0.70 -12.34 -14.51
N TYR A 237 0.86 -13.64 -14.24
CA TYR A 237 1.09 -14.13 -12.87
C TYR A 237 2.40 -13.59 -12.29
N PHE A 238 3.48 -13.64 -13.07
CA PHE A 238 4.78 -13.16 -12.63
C PHE A 238 4.77 -11.65 -12.28
N GLU A 239 4.16 -10.85 -13.15
CA GLU A 239 3.95 -9.41 -12.95
C GLU A 239 3.16 -9.14 -11.67
N THR A 240 2.03 -9.83 -11.48
CA THR A 240 1.19 -9.70 -10.28
C THR A 240 1.96 -10.03 -9.00
N GLY A 241 2.68 -11.16 -9.00
CA GLY A 241 3.48 -11.59 -7.86
C GLY A 241 4.59 -10.59 -7.52
N ILE A 242 5.29 -10.07 -8.54
CA ILE A 242 6.30 -9.01 -8.37
C ILE A 242 5.67 -7.74 -7.81
N SER A 243 4.54 -7.29 -8.35
CA SER A 243 3.84 -6.09 -7.90
C SER A 243 3.41 -6.17 -6.45
N LEU A 244 2.92 -7.33 -6.00
CA LEU A 244 2.60 -7.57 -4.60
C LEU A 244 3.86 -7.55 -3.72
N ILE A 245 4.93 -8.25 -4.11
CA ILE A 245 6.19 -8.22 -3.35
C ILE A 245 6.67 -6.77 -3.22
N ALA A 246 6.78 -6.06 -4.34
CA ALA A 246 7.23 -4.67 -4.42
C ALA A 246 6.40 -3.73 -3.52
N CYS A 247 5.06 -3.86 -3.55
CA CYS A 247 4.16 -3.08 -2.71
C CYS A 247 4.40 -3.31 -1.21
N ASN A 248 4.75 -4.53 -0.81
CA ASN A 248 5.00 -4.89 0.58
C ASN A 248 6.44 -4.60 1.04
N LEU A 249 7.41 -4.51 0.11
CA LEU A 249 8.82 -4.23 0.43
C LEU A 249 8.97 -2.94 1.24
N LEU A 250 8.21 -1.88 0.94
CA LEU A 250 8.29 -0.62 1.68
C LEU A 250 8.04 -0.80 3.18
N VAL A 251 7.04 -1.61 3.55
CA VAL A 251 6.65 -1.82 4.95
C VAL A 251 7.62 -2.75 5.65
N VAL A 252 7.99 -3.84 4.98
CA VAL A 252 8.92 -4.84 5.50
C VAL A 252 10.29 -4.22 5.76
N MET A 253 10.79 -3.40 4.83
CA MET A 253 12.05 -2.69 5.00
C MET A 253 11.99 -1.64 6.11
N ALA A 254 10.86 -0.95 6.27
CA ALA A 254 10.66 -0.02 7.38
C ALA A 254 10.66 -0.75 8.74
N TYR A 255 10.04 -1.94 8.80
CA TYR A 255 10.01 -2.80 9.97
C TYR A 255 11.41 -3.26 10.37
N PHE A 256 12.12 -3.95 9.47
CA PHE A 256 13.45 -4.47 9.75
C PHE A 256 14.38 -3.37 10.23
N TYR A 257 14.31 -2.20 9.58
CA TYR A 257 15.10 -1.08 10.04
C TYR A 257 14.77 -0.64 11.48
N SER A 258 13.49 -0.54 11.82
CA SER A 258 13.07 -0.14 13.17
C SER A 258 13.52 -1.15 14.22
N VAL A 259 13.58 -2.44 13.88
CA VAL A 259 14.04 -3.51 14.79
C VAL A 259 15.56 -3.45 14.95
N PHE A 260 16.32 -3.43 13.86
CA PHE A 260 17.79 -3.42 13.93
C PHE A 260 18.34 -2.16 14.60
N HIS A 261 17.72 -1.00 14.37
CA HIS A 261 18.23 0.26 14.92
C HIS A 261 17.76 0.54 16.35
N ARG A 262 16.65 -0.09 16.80
CA ARG A 262 16.26 -0.05 18.22
C ARG A 262 17.31 -0.70 19.14
N GLY A 263 18.11 -1.63 18.61
CA GLY A 263 19.27 -2.17 19.33
C GLY A 263 20.37 -1.13 19.55
N GLU A 264 20.71 -0.35 18.52
CA GLU A 264 21.80 0.64 18.57
C GLU A 264 21.45 1.88 19.43
N ASP A 265 20.21 2.37 19.38
CA ASP A 265 19.78 3.52 20.19
C ASP A 265 19.68 3.18 21.70
N THR A 266 19.54 1.88 22.04
CA THR A 266 19.50 1.41 23.44
C THR A 266 20.91 1.33 24.05
N GLU A 267 21.92 0.89 23.28
CA GLU A 267 23.32 0.81 23.76
C GLU A 267 23.97 2.19 23.97
N LEU A 268 23.56 3.23 23.23
CA LEU A 268 24.12 4.57 23.38
C LEU A 268 23.59 5.32 24.62
N LEU A 269 22.36 5.01 25.07
CA LEU A 269 21.78 5.58 26.30
C LEU A 269 22.34 4.90 27.56
N GLU A 270 22.74 3.63 27.48
CA GLU A 270 23.33 2.91 28.61
C GLU A 270 24.77 3.38 28.91
N TYR A 271 25.54 3.79 27.90
CA TYR A 271 26.89 4.36 28.10
C TYR A 271 26.90 5.80 28.63
N THR A 272 25.80 6.55 28.46
CA THR A 272 25.72 7.96 28.92
C THR A 272 25.16 8.07 30.35
N SER A 273 24.54 7.02 30.88
CA SER A 273 23.93 7.05 32.21
C SER A 273 24.88 6.68 33.36
N GLU A 274 26.10 6.20 33.08
CA GLU A 274 27.09 5.83 34.11
C GLU A 274 28.05 6.97 34.52
N THR A 275 27.93 8.20 33.98
CA THR A 275 28.87 9.31 34.32
C THR A 275 28.25 10.52 35.03
N CYS A 276 27.08 10.38 35.66
CA CYS A 276 26.52 11.49 36.45
C CYS A 276 26.01 11.06 37.82
N GLU A 277 26.89 10.48 38.63
CA GLU A 277 26.81 10.63 40.07
C GLU A 277 28.18 11.09 40.58
N THR A 278 28.29 12.37 40.96
CA THR A 278 28.63 12.81 42.32
C THR A 278 29.00 14.31 42.31
N ARG A 279 28.40 15.03 43.26
CA ARG A 279 28.88 16.29 43.90
C ARG A 279 28.17 17.60 43.52
N SER A 280 27.03 17.78 44.16
CA SER A 280 26.58 19.05 44.75
C SER A 280 27.69 19.69 45.62
N VAL A 281 27.94 20.99 45.45
CA VAL A 281 27.85 22.05 46.50
C VAL A 281 28.05 23.44 45.84
N GLY A 282 27.02 24.28 45.97
CA GLY A 282 27.05 25.74 46.18
C GLY A 282 27.87 26.68 45.28
N THR A 283 27.22 27.70 44.71
CA THR A 283 27.29 29.12 45.17
C THR A 283 26.69 30.07 44.11
N ILE A 284 25.91 31.03 44.61
CA ILE A 284 25.27 32.15 43.90
C ILE A 284 26.32 33.09 43.29
N SER A 285 26.16 33.53 42.03
CA SER A 285 26.49 34.91 41.62
C SER A 285 25.91 35.30 40.25
N HIS A 286 25.50 36.57 40.19
CA HIS A 286 25.01 37.37 39.05
C HIS A 286 26.07 37.55 37.94
N SER A 287 25.64 37.60 36.67
CA SER A 287 26.03 38.63 35.68
C SER A 287 25.43 38.36 34.29
N ASN A 288 24.99 39.45 33.64
CA ASN A 288 24.43 39.56 32.30
C ASN A 288 25.44 39.22 31.18
N HIS A 289 25.03 38.52 30.11
CA HIS A 289 25.32 38.93 28.71
C HIS A 289 24.66 38.06 27.62
N MET A 290 24.08 38.76 26.64
CA MET A 290 23.86 38.46 25.21
C MET A 290 22.86 37.36 24.72
N PRO A 291 21.97 37.68 23.77
CA PRO A 291 21.10 36.69 23.13
C PRO A 291 21.84 36.00 21.97
N SER A 292 22.24 34.74 22.19
CA SER A 292 22.57 33.82 21.10
C SER A 292 21.30 33.33 20.41
N SER A 293 21.40 33.15 19.09
CA SER A 293 20.32 32.69 18.22
C SER A 293 19.66 31.42 18.74
N VAL A 294 18.37 31.52 19.05
CA VAL A 294 17.51 30.39 19.40
C VAL A 294 17.31 29.54 18.13
N ALA A 295 18.06 28.45 18.02
CA ALA A 295 17.68 27.33 17.20
C ALA A 295 16.43 26.72 17.83
N THR A 296 15.30 26.82 17.15
CA THR A 296 14.04 26.22 17.57
C THR A 296 14.17 24.69 17.61
N PRO A 297 14.01 24.05 18.78
CA PRO A 297 13.94 22.59 18.85
C PRO A 297 12.64 22.13 18.17
N TYR A 298 12.74 21.15 17.28
CA TYR A 298 11.58 20.48 16.70
C TYR A 298 10.91 19.65 17.79
N THR A 299 9.82 20.18 18.35
CA THR A 299 8.97 19.46 19.31
C THR A 299 8.23 18.36 18.56
N LEU A 300 8.67 17.11 18.77
CA LEU A 300 7.91 15.92 18.41
C LEU A 300 6.63 15.94 19.25
N THR A 301 5.47 16.01 18.61
CA THR A 301 4.18 15.98 19.29
C THR A 301 3.95 14.55 19.81
N GLU A 302 4.31 14.33 21.06
CA GLU A 302 3.88 13.18 21.84
C GLU A 302 2.38 13.38 22.12
N ILE A 303 1.57 12.47 21.58
CA ILE A 303 0.12 12.44 21.83
C ILE A 303 -0.03 11.76 23.18
N THR A 304 -0.22 12.56 24.23
CA THR A 304 -0.61 12.06 25.55
C THR A 304 -2.11 11.75 25.52
N ASP A 305 -2.45 10.47 25.60
CA ASP A 305 -3.83 10.02 25.80
C ASP A 305 -4.29 10.43 27.21
N GLN A 306 -5.18 11.43 27.25
CA GLN A 306 -5.83 11.87 28.47
C GLN A 306 -7.04 10.97 28.73
N SER A 307 -6.81 9.88 29.47
CA SER A 307 -7.89 9.10 30.08
C SER A 307 -8.31 9.79 31.38
N THR A 308 -9.49 10.41 31.35
CA THR A 308 -10.20 10.88 32.54
C THR A 308 -10.74 9.67 33.30
N LEU A 309 -10.08 9.30 34.39
CA LEU A 309 -10.65 8.45 35.44
C LEU A 309 -11.08 9.39 36.58
N GLU A 310 -12.37 9.43 36.84
CA GLU A 310 -13.00 10.17 37.94
C GLU A 310 -12.54 9.59 39.29
N ASP A 311 -11.80 10.39 40.07
CA ASP A 311 -11.59 10.15 41.49
C ASP A 311 -12.84 10.58 42.25
N ILE A 312 -13.60 9.60 42.77
CA ILE A 312 -14.67 9.82 43.74
C ILE A 312 -14.01 10.01 45.12
N GLY A 313 -14.02 11.26 45.56
CA GLY A 313 -13.51 11.69 46.86
C GLY A 313 -14.34 11.19 48.04
N CYS A 314 -13.60 10.74 49.06
CA CYS A 314 -14.05 10.67 50.45
C CYS A 314 -14.05 12.09 51.05
N THR A 315 -15.21 12.60 51.47
CA THR A 315 -15.27 13.68 52.47
C THR A 315 -16.44 13.48 53.42
N GLY A 316 -16.09 13.47 54.71
CA GLY A 316 -16.98 13.30 55.83
C GLY A 316 -17.96 14.46 56.01
N GLY A 317 -19.07 14.13 56.65
CA GLY A 317 -20.11 15.08 57.01
C GLY A 317 -19.74 15.93 58.23
N SER A 318 -20.26 17.14 58.22
CA SER A 318 -20.75 17.81 59.42
C SER A 318 -21.77 18.87 59.04
N VAL A 319 -22.93 18.70 59.67
CA VAL A 319 -24.16 19.49 59.65
C VAL A 319 -23.94 20.84 60.36
N LEU A 320 -24.53 21.93 59.85
CA LEU A 320 -25.18 23.01 60.65
C LEU A 320 -25.86 24.07 59.75
N THR A 321 -27.20 23.97 59.71
CA THR A 321 -28.26 25.00 59.75
C THR A 321 -27.99 26.48 59.40
N SER A 322 -28.90 27.06 58.58
CA SER A 322 -29.87 28.14 58.96
C SER A 322 -29.97 29.34 58.00
N GLY A 323 -31.22 29.76 57.71
CA GLY A 323 -31.64 31.11 57.25
C GLY A 323 -31.76 31.30 55.73
N ARG A 324 -32.94 31.32 55.08
CA ARG A 324 -34.13 32.24 55.12
C ARG A 324 -33.93 33.58 54.38
N SER A 325 -34.94 33.91 53.55
CA SER A 325 -35.32 35.22 52.92
C SER A 325 -34.76 35.48 51.52
N THR A 326 -35.54 35.37 50.42
CA THR A 326 -36.53 36.30 49.81
C THR A 326 -36.02 37.65 49.31
N SER A 327 -36.59 38.08 48.15
CA SER A 327 -36.50 39.38 47.43
C SER A 327 -35.35 39.48 46.40
N GLU A 328 -35.49 40.07 45.21
CA GLU A 328 -36.57 40.69 44.44
C GLU A 328 -36.09 40.87 42.98
N HIS A 329 -37.04 41.12 42.06
CA HIS A 329 -36.95 41.92 40.84
C HIS A 329 -35.57 42.28 40.22
N ARG A 330 -35.43 42.05 38.90
CA ARG A 330 -35.64 43.12 37.88
C ARG A 330 -35.59 42.57 36.45
N THR A 331 -36.50 43.10 35.64
CA THR A 331 -36.60 43.07 34.18
C THR A 331 -35.34 43.65 33.51
N ASP A 332 -34.97 43.18 32.30
CA ASP A 332 -35.34 43.84 31.04
C ASP A 332 -34.46 43.46 29.84
N PHE A 333 -35.12 43.50 28.68
CA PHE A 333 -34.64 43.90 27.37
C PHE A 333 -33.90 42.96 26.40
N SER A 334 -34.68 42.55 25.40
CA SER A 334 -34.37 42.25 24.00
C SER A 334 -33.24 43.04 23.34
N ARG A 335 -32.45 42.38 22.47
CA ARG A 335 -32.26 42.87 21.10
C ARG A 335 -31.76 41.78 20.13
N SER A 336 -32.59 41.58 19.10
CA SER A 336 -32.28 40.94 17.82
C SER A 336 -31.32 41.82 17.00
N THR A 337 -30.37 41.22 16.29
CA THR A 337 -29.99 41.63 14.93
C THR A 337 -29.23 40.50 14.24
N HIS A 338 -29.81 40.07 13.11
CA HIS A 338 -29.23 39.59 11.85
C HIS A 338 -28.14 38.52 11.83
#